data_AF-A0A6A3LQW0-F1
#
_entry.id   AF-A0A6A3LQW0-F1
#
_cell.length_a   1.000
_cell.length_b   1.000
_cell.length_c   1.000
_cell.angle_alpha   90.00
_cell.angle_beta   90.00
_cell.angle_gamma   90.00
#
_symmetry.space_group_name_H-M   'P 1'
#
loop_
_entity.id
_entity.type
_entity.pdbx_description
1 polymer ?
#
loop_
_entity_poly.entity_id
_entity_poly.type
_entity_poly.pdbx_seq_one_letter_code
_entity_poly.pdbx_strand_id
1 'polypeptide(L)'
;MVQRGRRAGYHNYSVNEQMLLCTVAAEVKPLGRNMWEEVALEYNSRRGRSWLERDYDSLRRKFRNLYGKTKPTGNNDGFPPKLRPIALAHEVQYAIEMKGGAHVA
;
A
#
# COMPACT_ATOMS: atom_id res chain seq x y z
N MET A 1 4.29 9.04 40.03
CA MET A 1 3.81 7.82 39.33
C MET A 1 4.27 7.94 37.87
N VAL A 2 5.17 7.06 37.42
CA VAL A 2 5.72 7.10 36.05
C VAL A 2 4.61 6.70 35.09
N GLN A 3 4.12 7.66 34.31
CA GLN A 3 3.16 7.40 33.26
C GLN A 3 3.89 6.62 32.15
N ARG A 4 3.68 5.30 32.11
CA ARG A 4 4.20 4.38 31.09
C ARG A 4 3.99 5.03 29.72
N GLY A 5 5.11 5.34 29.06
CA GLY A 5 5.14 6.05 27.79
C GLY A 5 4.20 5.42 26.78
N ARG A 6 3.40 6.26 26.10
CA ARG A 6 2.91 5.89 24.78
C ARG A 6 4.15 5.54 23.97
N ARG A 7 4.27 4.29 23.52
CA ARG A 7 5.13 3.97 22.37
C ARG A 7 4.87 5.06 21.34
N ALA A 8 5.90 5.78 20.92
CA ALA A 8 5.81 6.77 19.85
C ALA A 8 5.00 6.11 18.73
N GLY A 9 3.76 6.58 18.54
CA GLY A 9 2.77 5.87 17.76
C GLY A 9 3.30 5.62 16.36
N TYR A 10 2.98 4.45 15.80
CA TYR A 10 3.21 4.17 14.39
C TYR A 10 2.77 5.39 13.58
N HIS A 11 3.72 6.11 12.98
CA HIS A 11 3.42 7.23 12.11
C HIS A 11 2.57 6.71 10.96
N ASN A 12 1.31 7.15 10.91
CA ASN A 12 0.35 6.70 9.91
C ASN A 12 0.78 7.15 8.53
N TYR A 13 0.52 6.31 7.53
CA TYR A 13 0.76 6.65 6.13
C TYR A 13 -0.17 7.80 5.72
N SER A 14 0.41 8.89 5.24
CA SER A 14 -0.31 9.95 4.53
C SER A 14 -0.96 9.43 3.24
N VAL A 15 -1.84 10.23 2.62
CA VAL A 15 -2.43 9.87 1.31
C VAL A 15 -1.34 9.67 0.26
N ASN A 16 -0.31 10.51 0.25
CA ASN A 16 0.78 10.41 -0.72
C ASN A 16 1.63 9.15 -0.51
N GLU A 17 1.94 8.79 0.75
CA GLU A 17 2.61 7.52 1.06
C GLU A 17 1.75 6.31 0.61
N GLN A 18 0.43 6.38 0.79
CA GLN A 18 -0.49 5.32 0.34
C GLN A 18 -0.56 5.22 -1.19
N MET A 19 -0.58 6.35 -1.89
CA MET A 19 -0.55 6.39 -3.35
C MET A 19 0.75 5.77 -3.87
N LEU A 20 1.92 6.17 -3.33
CA LEU A 20 3.21 5.62 -3.73
C LEU A 20 3.25 4.10 -3.51
N LEU A 21 2.79 3.62 -2.35
CA LEU A 21 2.68 2.19 -2.07
C LEU A 21 1.85 1.47 -3.14
N CYS A 22 0.67 1.99 -3.48
CA CYS A 22 -0.17 1.38 -4.51
C CYS A 22 0.51 1.41 -5.89
N THR A 23 1.19 2.50 -6.26
CA THR A 23 1.93 2.59 -7.54
C THR A 23 3.04 1.55 -7.63
N VAL A 24 3.89 1.44 -6.59
CA VAL A 24 4.98 0.45 -6.59
C VAL A 24 4.41 -0.98 -6.59
N ALA A 25 3.33 -1.24 -5.85
CA ALA A 25 2.66 -2.54 -5.88
C ALA A 25 2.04 -2.86 -7.25
N ALA A 26 1.58 -1.84 -8.00
CA ALA A 26 1.08 -1.99 -9.37
C ALA A 26 2.17 -2.41 -10.35
N GLU A 27 3.39 -1.88 -10.16
CA GLU A 27 4.57 -2.22 -10.97
C GLU A 27 5.07 -3.63 -10.66
N VAL A 28 5.31 -3.94 -9.38
CA VAL A 28 5.89 -5.22 -8.95
C VAL A 28 4.88 -6.37 -9.06
N LYS A 29 3.60 -6.10 -8.75
CA LYS A 29 2.51 -7.08 -8.61
C LYS A 29 2.93 -8.26 -7.69
N PRO A 30 3.16 -8.00 -6.39
CA PRO A 30 3.80 -8.96 -5.49
C PRO A 30 2.89 -10.15 -5.15
N LEU A 31 3.37 -11.37 -5.44
CA LEU A 31 2.68 -12.63 -5.12
C LEU A 31 3.17 -13.28 -3.82
N GLY A 32 4.43 -13.02 -3.44
CA GLY A 32 5.09 -13.66 -2.30
C GLY A 32 6.03 -12.72 -1.56
N ARG A 33 6.63 -13.22 -0.47
CA ARG A 33 7.48 -12.43 0.43
C ARG A 33 8.60 -11.69 -0.31
N ASN A 34 9.37 -12.38 -1.15
CA ASN A 34 10.52 -11.78 -1.86
C ASN A 34 10.09 -10.58 -2.72
N MET A 35 8.90 -10.65 -3.34
CA MET A 35 8.37 -9.53 -4.13
C MET A 35 7.86 -8.39 -3.24
N TRP A 36 7.39 -8.68 -2.03
CA TRP A 36 7.07 -7.64 -1.05
C TRP A 36 8.34 -6.94 -0.53
N GLU A 37 9.46 -7.67 -0.41
CA GLU A 37 10.77 -7.09 -0.12
C GLU A 37 11.23 -6.17 -1.26
N GLU A 38 11.02 -6.55 -2.53
CA GLU A 38 11.22 -5.68 -3.69
C GLU A 38 10.35 -4.42 -3.66
N VAL A 39 9.06 -4.54 -3.32
CA VAL A 39 8.17 -3.38 -3.10
C VAL A 39 8.75 -2.45 -2.02
N ALA A 40 9.32 -2.98 -0.94
CA ALA A 40 9.91 -2.17 0.10
C ALA A 40 11.16 -1.42 -0.38
N LEU A 41 12.02 -2.08 -1.16
CA LEU A 41 13.19 -1.44 -1.77
C LEU A 41 12.78 -0.27 -2.67
N GLU A 42 11.84 -0.50 -3.58
CA GLU A 42 11.34 0.51 -4.53
C GLU A 42 10.56 1.64 -3.84
N TYR A 43 9.75 1.32 -2.84
CA TYR A 43 9.06 2.33 -2.05
C TYR A 43 10.07 3.24 -1.32
N ASN A 44 11.08 2.66 -0.68
CA ASN A 44 12.05 3.41 0.12
C ASN A 44 13.04 4.20 -0.74
N SER A 45 13.30 3.78 -1.99
CA SER A 45 14.14 4.55 -2.93
C SER A 45 13.41 5.78 -3.47
N ARG A 46 12.07 5.72 -3.59
CA ARG A 46 11.23 6.78 -4.16
C ARG A 46 10.52 7.66 -3.11
N ARG A 47 10.58 7.30 -1.83
CA ARG A 47 9.89 8.03 -0.75
C ARG A 47 10.35 9.48 -0.66
N GLY A 48 9.46 10.36 -0.22
CA GLY A 48 9.84 11.73 0.15
C GLY A 48 10.90 11.72 1.25
N ARG A 49 11.87 12.65 1.19
CA ARG A 49 13.01 12.71 2.14
C ARG A 49 12.58 12.76 3.61
N SER A 50 11.43 13.37 3.91
CA SER A 50 10.86 13.50 5.26
C SER A 50 10.00 12.30 5.69
N TRP A 51 9.72 11.35 4.80
CA TRP A 51 8.91 10.17 5.11
C TRP A 51 9.78 9.09 5.74
N LEU A 52 9.20 8.31 6.65
CA LEU A 52 9.92 7.20 7.26
C LEU A 52 10.11 6.05 6.27
N GLU A 53 11.22 5.34 6.43
CA GLU A 53 11.40 4.04 5.79
C GLU A 53 10.40 3.03 6.34
N ARG A 54 9.96 2.12 5.47
CA ARG A 54 8.97 1.10 5.80
C ARG A 54 9.49 -0.26 5.40
N ASP A 55 9.37 -1.22 6.31
CA ASP A 55 9.61 -2.63 6.01
C ASP A 55 8.49 -3.22 5.15
N TYR A 56 8.77 -4.38 4.55
CA TYR A 56 7.83 -5.05 3.66
C TYR A 56 6.53 -5.46 4.38
N ASP A 57 6.60 -5.84 5.66
CA ASP A 57 5.44 -6.28 6.45
C ASP A 57 4.48 -5.12 6.71
N SER A 58 5.00 -3.94 7.02
CA SER A 58 4.23 -2.72 7.21
C SER A 58 3.54 -2.31 5.91
N LEU A 59 4.26 -2.33 4.78
CA LEU A 59 3.71 -2.00 3.45
C LEU A 59 2.64 -2.99 3.03
N ARG A 60 2.90 -4.30 3.14
CA ARG A 60 1.94 -5.36 2.84
C ARG A 60 0.68 -5.24 3.68
N ARG A 61 0.83 -5.06 4.99
CA ARG A 61 -0.32 -4.88 5.90
C ARG A 61 -1.12 -3.63 5.55
N LYS A 62 -0.45 -2.53 5.21
CA LYS A 62 -1.11 -1.29 4.82
C LYS A 62 -1.87 -1.46 3.51
N PHE A 63 -1.27 -2.06 2.49
CA PHE A 63 -1.90 -2.35 1.21
C PHE A 63 -3.13 -3.24 1.38
N ARG A 64 -3.02 -4.31 2.17
CA ARG A 64 -4.15 -5.18 2.54
C ARG A 64 -5.28 -4.45 3.24
N ASN A 65 -4.95 -3.51 4.12
CA ASN A 65 -5.97 -2.67 4.74
C ASN A 65 -6.68 -1.74 3.74
N LEU A 66 -6.04 -1.35 2.64
CA LEU A 66 -6.64 -0.49 1.62
C LEU A 66 -7.66 -1.25 0.78
N TYR A 67 -7.27 -2.35 0.14
CA TYR A 67 -8.23 -3.14 -0.67
C TYR A 67 -9.26 -3.90 0.19
N GLY A 68 -8.99 -4.08 1.49
CA GLY A 68 -9.98 -4.62 2.42
C GLY A 68 -11.12 -3.66 2.77
N LYS A 69 -11.00 -2.36 2.43
CA LYS A 69 -12.10 -1.39 2.56
C LYS A 69 -13.05 -1.51 1.37
N THR A 70 -14.31 -1.13 1.58
CA THR A 70 -15.31 -1.06 0.50
C THR A 70 -14.76 -0.25 -0.68
N LYS A 71 -14.81 -0.85 -1.89
CA LYS A 71 -14.41 -0.18 -3.12
C LYS A 71 -15.28 1.08 -3.30
N PRO A 72 -14.68 2.27 -3.47
CA PRO A 72 -15.44 3.49 -3.74
C PRO A 72 -16.27 3.32 -5.01
N THR A 73 -17.53 3.74 -4.97
CA THR A 73 -18.46 3.73 -6.12
C THR A 73 -18.65 5.15 -6.66
N GLY A 74 -18.45 5.36 -7.96
CA GLY A 74 -18.57 6.65 -8.65
C GLY A 74 -17.59 6.81 -9.83
N ASN A 75 -17.77 7.84 -10.65
CA ASN A 75 -16.83 8.14 -11.76
C ASN A 75 -15.47 8.59 -11.22
N ASN A 76 -14.38 8.06 -11.81
CA ASN A 76 -13.00 8.23 -11.36
C ASN A 76 -12.54 9.70 -11.22
N ASP A 77 -13.14 10.63 -11.96
CA ASP A 77 -12.79 12.06 -11.93
C ASP A 77 -13.20 12.79 -10.62
N GLY A 78 -14.03 12.17 -9.77
CA GLY A 78 -14.62 12.82 -8.59
C GLY A 78 -14.11 12.35 -7.23
N PHE A 79 -13.21 11.37 -7.15
CA PHE A 79 -12.88 10.80 -5.83
C PHE A 79 -12.12 11.80 -4.94
N PRO A 80 -12.61 12.03 -3.69
CA PRO A 80 -11.85 12.72 -2.67
C PRO A 80 -10.45 12.09 -2.53
N PRO A 81 -9.39 12.88 -2.32
CA PRO A 81 -8.01 12.37 -2.26
C PRO A 81 -7.83 11.15 -1.33
N LYS A 82 -8.57 11.10 -0.21
CA LYS A 82 -8.55 9.98 0.74
C LYS A 82 -9.08 8.64 0.20
N LEU A 83 -9.91 8.66 -0.85
CA LEU A 83 -10.48 7.46 -1.46
C LEU A 83 -9.63 6.92 -2.63
N ARG A 84 -8.79 7.76 -3.23
CA ARG A 84 -7.94 7.38 -4.37
C ARG A 84 -7.01 6.19 -4.08
N PRO A 85 -6.33 6.11 -2.91
CA PRO A 85 -5.50 4.94 -2.62
C PRO A 85 -6.31 3.65 -2.45
N ILE A 86 -7.57 3.76 -1.99
CA ILE A 86 -8.45 2.60 -1.85
C ILE A 86 -8.85 2.09 -3.24
N ALA A 87 -9.33 2.99 -4.12
CA ALA A 87 -9.68 2.64 -5.49
C ALA A 87 -8.49 1.99 -6.23
N LEU A 88 -7.32 2.62 -6.16
CA LEU A 88 -6.11 2.09 -6.80
C LEU A 88 -5.69 0.74 -6.17
N ALA A 89 -5.79 0.56 -4.85
CA ALA A 89 -5.46 -0.72 -4.22
C ALA A 89 -6.36 -1.87 -4.72
N HIS A 90 -7.64 -1.61 -4.99
CA HIS A 90 -8.55 -2.60 -5.60
C HIS A 90 -8.12 -2.97 -7.02
N GLU A 91 -7.75 -1.99 -7.84
CA GLU A 91 -7.25 -2.24 -9.21
C GLU A 91 -5.95 -3.04 -9.20
N VAL A 92 -5.02 -2.67 -8.31
CA VAL A 92 -3.74 -3.37 -8.16
C VAL A 92 -3.94 -4.78 -7.63
N GLN A 93 -4.83 -4.98 -6.64
CA GLN A 93 -5.15 -6.31 -6.13
C GLN A 93 -5.72 -7.21 -7.24
N TYR A 94 -6.64 -6.70 -8.05
CA TYR A 94 -7.16 -7.42 -9.21
C TYR A 94 -6.03 -7.79 -10.20
N ALA A 95 -5.11 -6.85 -10.49
CA ALA A 95 -3.96 -7.13 -11.36
C ALA A 95 -2.99 -8.18 -10.79
N ILE A 96 -2.80 -8.20 -9.46
CA ILE A 96 -2.01 -9.24 -8.77
C ILE A 96 -2.69 -10.59 -8.89
N GLU A 97 -4.01 -10.67 -8.68
CA GLU A 97 -4.79 -11.89 -8.81
C GLU A 97 -4.75 -12.45 -10.24
N MET A 98 -4.89 -11.59 -11.25
CA MET A 98 -4.76 -12.00 -12.65
C MET A 98 -3.37 -12.55 -12.97
N LYS A 99 -2.29 -11.97 -12.41
CA LYS A 99 -0.93 -12.47 -12.56
C LYS A 99 -0.74 -13.83 -11.87
N GLY A 100 -1.31 -14.00 -10.67
CA GLY A 100 -1.23 -15.25 -9.91
C GLY A 100 -2.06 -16.38 -10.52
N GLY A 101 -3.24 -16.05 -11.06
CA GLY A 101 -4.14 -17.00 -11.72
C GLY A 101 -3.64 -17.49 -13.08
N ALA A 102 -2.89 -16.66 -13.81
CA ALA A 102 -2.28 -17.04 -15.09
C ALA A 102 -1.24 -18.17 -14.96
N HIS A 103 -0.73 -18.45 -13.76
CA HIS A 103 0.19 -19.56 -13.51
C HIS A 103 -0.52 -20.91 -13.27
N VAL A 104 -1.86 -20.95 -13.23
CA VAL A 104 -2.64 -22.14 -12.87
C VAL A 104 -3.46 -22.71 -14.05
N ALA A 105 -3.19 -22.28 -15.29
CA ALA A 105 -3.86 -22.75 -16.50
C ALA A 105 -2.89 -23.47 -17.46
#